data_AF-A0A6L4Z682-F1
#
_entry.id   AF-A0A6L4Z682-F1
#
_cell.length_a   1.000
_cell.length_b   1.000
_cell.length_c   1.000
_cell.angle_alpha   90.00
_cell.angle_beta   90.00
_cell.angle_gamma   90.00
#
_symmetry.space_group_name_H-M   'P 1'
#
loop_
_entity.id
_entity.type
_entity.pdbx_description
1 polymer ?
#
loop_
_entity_poly.entity_id
_entity_poly.type
_entity_poly.pdbx_seq_one_letter_code
_entity_poly.pdbx_strand_id
1 'polypeptide(L)'
;MIFQVFIYLYVVNRAPKEIEPSGGFVPAYEIANNGTLQFLNKQLSHGADPCHVAISPKGNYLLAANHRSGNITVFKINRETGIPEFTGKQIKIPAPVCIEFL
;
A
#
# COMPACT_ATOMS: atom_id res chain seq x y z
N MET A 1 20.51 18.14 18.01
CA MET A 1 19.26 17.98 17.25
C MET A 1 18.92 16.50 17.27
N ILE A 2 17.79 16.11 17.86
CA ILE A 2 17.35 14.72 17.87
C ILE A 2 16.66 14.50 16.52
N PHE A 3 17.17 13.59 15.69
CA PHE A 3 16.48 13.21 14.47
C PHE A 3 15.23 12.41 14.86
N GLN A 4 14.05 12.95 14.57
CA GLN A 4 12.81 12.21 14.73
C GLN A 4 12.74 11.17 13.61
N VAL A 5 12.73 9.90 14.00
CA VAL A 5 12.55 8.78 13.07
C VAL A 5 11.05 8.53 12.97
N PHE A 6 10.50 8.67 11.77
CA PHE A 6 9.11 8.31 11.49
C PHE A 6 9.02 6.84 11.09
N ILE A 7 8.02 6.14 11.60
CA ILE A 7 7.72 4.75 11.26
C ILE A 7 6.33 4.72 10.65
N TYR A 8 6.18 4.04 9.52
CA TYR A 8 4.91 3.97 8.79
C TYR A 8 4.41 2.53 8.70
N LEU A 9 3.09 2.38 8.75
CA LEU A 9 2.36 1.13 8.52
C LEU A 9 1.50 1.27 7.26
N TYR A 10 1.63 0.30 6.35
CA TYR A 10 0.78 0.18 5.17
C TYR A 10 -0.04 -1.09 5.26
N VAL A 11 -1.32 -1.00 4.94
CA VAL A 11 -2.25 -2.13 4.92
C VAL A 11 -3.04 -2.14 3.62
N VAL A 12 -3.77 -3.22 3.37
CA VAL A 12 -4.75 -3.30 2.28
C VAL A 12 -6.09 -3.73 2.80
N ASN A 13 -7.13 -3.05 2.34
CA ASN A 13 -8.51 -3.33 2.70
C ASN A 13 -9.33 -3.62 1.44
N ARG A 14 -10.26 -4.56 1.51
CA ARG A 14 -11.26 -4.74 0.46
C ARG A 14 -12.28 -3.60 0.53
N ALA A 15 -12.73 -3.11 -0.61
CA ALA A 15 -13.86 -2.18 -0.65
C ALA A 15 -15.18 -2.97 -0.50
N PRO A 16 -16.24 -2.32 0.02
CA PRO A 16 -17.60 -2.85 -0.10
C PRO A 16 -17.94 -3.17 -1.55
N LYS A 17 -18.72 -4.23 -1.77
CA LYS A 17 -19.07 -4.70 -3.13
C LYS A 17 -19.77 -3.63 -3.96
N GLU A 18 -20.38 -2.61 -3.35
CA GLU A 18 -21.06 -1.53 -4.07
C GLU A 18 -20.11 -0.52 -4.75
N ILE A 19 -18.80 -0.56 -4.49
CA ILE A 19 -17.81 0.38 -5.04
C ILE A 19 -17.04 -0.22 -6.25
N GLU A 20 -17.43 -1.41 -6.70
CA GLU A 20 -16.92 -2.06 -7.92
C GLU A 20 -17.21 -1.20 -9.17
N PRO A 21 -16.26 -1.07 -10.13
CA PRO A 21 -15.05 -1.89 -10.31
C PRO A 21 -13.79 -1.30 -9.63
N SER A 22 -13.94 -0.29 -8.78
CA SER A 22 -12.87 0.66 -8.41
C SER A 22 -11.80 0.11 -7.44
N GLY A 23 -11.98 -1.10 -6.93
CA GLY A 23 -10.96 -1.83 -6.17
C GLY A 23 -10.94 -1.54 -4.67
N GLY A 24 -10.07 -2.25 -3.96
CA GLY A 24 -9.83 -2.03 -2.52
C GLY A 24 -9.01 -0.77 -2.23
N PHE A 25 -8.57 -0.60 -0.99
CA PHE A 25 -7.79 0.55 -0.54
C PHE A 25 -6.41 0.15 -0.03
N VAL A 26 -5.48 1.10 -0.08
CA VAL A 26 -4.18 1.05 0.62
C VAL A 26 -4.14 2.20 1.64
N PRO A 27 -4.61 1.98 2.88
CA PRO A 27 -4.43 2.94 3.97
C PRO A 27 -2.97 3.01 4.43
N ALA A 28 -2.54 4.21 4.81
CA ALA A 28 -1.25 4.48 5.42
C ALA A 28 -1.43 5.12 6.80
N TYR A 29 -0.58 4.72 7.74
CA TYR A 29 -0.55 5.23 9.10
C TYR A 29 0.87 5.59 9.51
N GLU A 30 1.02 6.61 10.34
CA GLU A 30 2.23 6.82 11.14
C GLU A 30 2.10 6.06 12.46
N ILE A 31 3.16 5.37 12.87
CA ILE A 31 3.28 4.77 14.20
C ILE A 31 3.97 5.78 15.09
N ALA A 32 3.21 6.39 16.00
CA ALA A 32 3.75 7.33 16.97
C ALA A 32 4.65 6.62 18.00
N ASN A 33 5.49 7.39 18.70
CA ASN A 33 6.45 6.85 19.68
C ASN A 33 5.80 6.05 20.83
N ASN A 34 4.53 6.28 21.12
CA ASN A 34 3.74 5.54 22.11
C ASN A 34 3.08 4.27 21.53
N GLY A 35 3.39 3.90 20.28
CA GLY A 35 2.82 2.75 19.58
C GLY A 35 1.42 2.97 18.98
N THR A 36 0.83 4.16 19.13
CA THR A 36 -0.48 4.45 18.53
C THR A 36 -0.38 4.69 17.03
N LEU A 37 -1.44 4.36 16.30
CA LEU A 37 -1.53 4.60 14.85
C LEU A 37 -2.25 5.92 14.58
N GLN A 38 -1.60 6.81 13.83
CA GLN A 38 -2.21 8.01 13.30
C GLN A 38 -2.51 7.81 11.82
N PHE A 39 -3.76 7.98 11.42
CA PHE A 39 -4.15 7.86 10.02
C PHE A 39 -3.56 9.01 9.19
N LEU A 40 -2.89 8.67 8.09
CA LEU A 40 -2.33 9.65 7.16
C LEU A 40 -3.26 9.85 5.98
N ASN A 41 -3.46 8.79 5.19
CA ASN A 41 -4.35 8.80 4.03
C ASN A 41 -4.77 7.38 3.64
N LYS A 42 -5.61 7.29 2.59
CA LYS A 42 -5.87 6.05 1.88
C LYS A 42 -5.79 6.28 0.38
N GLN A 43 -5.11 5.39 -0.32
CA GLN A 43 -5.12 5.34 -1.78
C GLN A 43 -6.07 4.25 -2.28
N LEU A 44 -6.49 4.34 -3.54
CA LEU A 44 -7.06 3.19 -4.22
C LEU A 44 -5.96 2.15 -4.43
N SER A 45 -6.28 0.87 -4.24
CA SER A 45 -5.39 -0.25 -4.59
C SER A 45 -5.29 -0.44 -6.11
N HIS A 46 -6.17 0.20 -6.87
CA HIS A 46 -6.32 0.05 -8.33
C HIS A 46 -6.52 -1.41 -8.77
N GLY A 47 -7.10 -2.25 -7.90
CA GLY A 47 -7.46 -3.61 -8.22
C GLY A 47 -8.43 -4.21 -7.21
N ALA A 48 -9.01 -5.35 -7.57
CA ALA A 48 -10.04 -6.02 -6.79
C ALA A 48 -9.42 -7.01 -5.80
N ASP A 49 -9.99 -7.03 -4.60
CA ASP A 49 -9.62 -7.91 -3.49
C ASP A 49 -8.10 -7.88 -3.19
N PRO A 50 -7.55 -6.72 -2.80
CA PRO A 50 -6.17 -6.67 -2.36
C PRO A 50 -5.98 -7.51 -1.10
N CYS A 51 -4.85 -8.20 -1.04
CA CYS A 51 -4.58 -9.20 0.01
C CYS A 51 -3.20 -9.07 0.66
N HIS A 52 -2.24 -8.43 -0.02
CA HIS A 52 -0.90 -8.24 0.52
C HIS A 52 -0.27 -6.94 0.01
N VAL A 53 0.63 -6.38 0.82
CA VAL A 53 1.53 -5.29 0.43
C VAL A 53 2.97 -5.60 0.81
N ALA A 54 3.91 -5.14 0.01
CA ALA A 54 5.34 -5.26 0.31
C ALA A 54 6.09 -3.98 -0.07
N ILE A 55 7.05 -3.58 0.76
CA ILE A 55 7.94 -2.45 0.48
C ILE A 55 9.19 -2.98 -0.22
N SER A 56 9.60 -2.33 -1.30
CA SER A 56 10.85 -2.64 -2.01
C SER A 56 12.07 -2.51 -1.07
N PRO A 57 13.19 -3.24 -1.28
CA PRO A 57 14.33 -3.25 -0.35
C PRO A 57 14.93 -1.87 -0.05
N LYS A 58 14.87 -0.94 -1.01
CA LYS A 58 15.36 0.44 -0.82
C LYS A 58 14.34 1.37 -0.16
N GLY A 59 13.14 0.91 0.16
CA GLY A 59 12.08 1.72 0.77
C GLY A 59 11.42 2.74 -0.17
N ASN A 60 11.63 2.65 -1.49
CA ASN A 60 11.15 3.66 -2.44
C ASN A 60 9.73 3.37 -2.97
N TYR A 61 9.35 2.10 -2.98
CA TYR A 61 8.10 1.64 -3.57
C TYR A 61 7.35 0.73 -2.63
N LEU A 62 6.03 0.84 -2.67
CA LEU A 62 5.07 -0.09 -2.06
C LEU A 62 4.34 -0.80 -3.20
N LEU A 63 4.24 -2.12 -3.13
CA LEU A 63 3.52 -2.94 -4.10
C LEU A 63 2.28 -3.51 -3.42
N ALA A 64 1.11 -3.42 -4.06
CA ALA A 64 -0.12 -4.02 -3.58
C ALA A 64 -0.57 -5.16 -4.50
N ALA A 65 -0.73 -6.37 -3.96
CA ALA A 65 -1.23 -7.54 -4.68
C ALA A 65 -2.76 -7.56 -4.68
N ASN A 66 -3.36 -7.43 -5.86
CA ASN A 66 -4.81 -7.51 -6.07
C ASN A 66 -5.19 -8.87 -6.64
N HIS A 67 -5.76 -9.72 -5.79
CA HIS A 67 -5.98 -11.13 -6.11
C HIS A 67 -7.01 -11.31 -7.23
N ARG A 68 -8.23 -10.76 -7.08
CA ARG A 68 -9.32 -11.03 -8.03
C ARG A 68 -9.10 -10.35 -9.37
N SER A 69 -8.55 -9.13 -9.40
CA SER A 69 -8.28 -8.43 -10.66
C SER A 69 -7.01 -8.90 -11.36
N GLY A 70 -6.17 -9.72 -10.72
CA GLY A 70 -4.98 -10.29 -11.34
C GLY A 70 -3.92 -9.24 -11.68
N ASN A 71 -3.61 -8.37 -10.72
CA ASN A 71 -2.54 -7.38 -10.92
C ASN A 71 -1.85 -6.98 -9.61
N ILE A 72 -0.61 -6.52 -9.74
CA ILE A 72 0.11 -5.82 -8.69
C ILE A 72 0.14 -4.32 -9.05
N THR A 73 -0.26 -3.46 -8.12
CA THR A 73 -0.19 -2.00 -8.27
C THR A 73 1.09 -1.49 -7.64
N VAL A 74 1.78 -0.56 -8.30
CA VAL A 74 3.04 0.03 -7.82
C VAL A 74 2.80 1.47 -7.35
N PHE A 75 3.16 1.74 -6.10
CA PHE A 75 3.14 3.06 -5.50
C PHE A 75 4.57 3.53 -5.21
N LYS A 76 4.84 4.82 -5.39
CA LYS A 76 6.05 5.47 -4.90
C LYS A 76 5.78 6.00 -3.50
N ILE A 77 6.69 5.75 -2.55
CA ILE A 77 6.54 6.27 -1.18
C ILE A 77 7.15 7.67 -1.13
N ASN A 78 6.36 8.66 -0.73
CA ASN A 78 6.89 9.95 -0.31
C ASN A 78 7.56 9.77 1.06
N ARG A 79 8.89 9.93 1.12
CA ARG A 79 9.67 9.67 2.35
C ARG A 79 9.51 10.72 3.43
N GLU A 80 9.03 11.91 3.07
CA GLU A 80 8.81 13.00 4.03
C GLU A 80 7.46 12.85 4.74
N THR A 81 6.46 12.35 4.01
CA THR A 81 5.08 12.25 4.52
C THR A 81 4.64 10.81 4.83
N GLY A 82 5.40 9.81 4.37
CA GLY A 82 5.02 8.41 4.42
C GLY A 82 3.91 8.03 3.44
N ILE A 83 3.36 8.97 2.66
CA ILE A 83 2.21 8.72 1.79
C ILE A 83 2.65 7.91 0.55
N PRO A 84 2.00 6.77 0.24
CA PRO A 84 2.21 6.08 -1.03
C PRO A 84 1.39 6.77 -2.12
N GLU A 85 1.98 6.97 -3.30
CA GLU A 85 1.36 7.62 -4.45
C GLU A 85 1.35 6.66 -5.64
N PHE A 86 0.19 6.49 -6.28
CA PHE A 86 0.08 5.59 -7.43
C PHE A 86 0.99 6.08 -8.57
N THR A 87 1.84 5.19 -9.07
CA THR A 87 2.82 5.53 -10.12
C THR A 87 2.22 5.53 -11.54
N GLY A 88 0.95 5.16 -11.69
CA GLY A 88 0.37 4.82 -13.00
C GLY A 88 0.71 3.40 -13.47
N LYS A 89 1.59 2.67 -12.76
CA LYS A 89 2.09 1.35 -13.18
C LYS A 89 1.37 0.20 -12.48
N GLN A 90 0.97 -0.78 -13.29
CA GLN A 90 0.45 -2.07 -12.84
C GLN A 90 1.18 -3.20 -13.55
N ILE A 91 1.37 -4.31 -12.84
CA ILE A 91 1.95 -5.53 -13.38
C ILE A 91 0.83 -6.57 -13.44
N LYS A 92 0.53 -7.08 -14.63
CA LYS A 92 -0.45 -8.16 -14.79
C LYS A 92 0.16 -9.47 -14.33
N ILE A 93 -0.50 -10.14 -13.40
CA ILE A 93 -0.11 -11.45 -12.89
C ILE A 93 -1.40 -12.12 -12.38
N PRO A 94 -1.71 -13.36 -12.79
CA PRO A 94 -2.91 -14.03 -12.29
C PRO A 94 -2.86 -14.21 -10.78
N ALA A 95 -3.93 -13.81 -10.09
CA ALA A 95 -4.20 -14.12 -8.68
C ALA A 95 -3.01 -13.95 -7.70
N PRO A 96 -2.32 -12.78 -7.65
CA PRO A 96 -1.21 -12.59 -6.73
C PRO A 96 -1.72 -12.54 -5.29
N VAL A 97 -1.03 -13.25 -4.39
CA VAL A 97 -1.40 -13.35 -2.98
C VAL A 97 -0.32 -12.89 -2.00
N CYS A 98 0.96 -13.04 -2.37
CA CYS A 98 2.10 -12.65 -1.55
C CYS A 98 3.17 -12.04 -2.45
N ILE A 99 3.92 -11.07 -1.91
CA ILE A 99 5.02 -10.40 -2.58
C ILE A 99 6.18 -10.41 -1.59
N GLU A 100 7.30 -10.96 -2.01
CA GLU A 100 8.52 -11.01 -1.21
C GLU A 100 9.69 -10.55 -2.06
N PHE A 101 10.62 -9.83 -1.44
CA PHE A 101 11.88 -9.43 -2.06
C PHE A 101 13.01 -10.26 -1.45
N LEU A 102 13.88 -10.76 -2.32
CA LEU A 102 15.09 -11.52 -1.95
C LEU A 102 16.26 -10.60 -1.62
#